data_AF-A0A7U7CT45-F1
#
_entry.id   AF-A0A7U7CT45-F1
#
_cell.length_a   1.000
_cell.length_b   1.000
_cell.length_c   1.000
_cell.angle_alpha   90.00
_cell.angle_beta   90.00
_cell.angle_gamma   90.00
#
_symmetry.space_group_name_H-M   'P 1'
#
loop_
_entity.id
_entity.type
_entity.pdbx_description
1 polymer ?
#
loop_
_entity_poly.entity_id
_entity_poly.type
_entity_poly.pdbx_seq_one_letter_code
_entity_poly.pdbx_strand_id
1 'polypeptide(L)'
;MWKNLTASGSKGSQKVYYYYHCKSSCGFRQSAELTNNLFVEELKKYEFLPSVQKILQNILLTAYKKYNNKADDRRKRIISEIETYNAKIALTREKLLAEKIEDEDYMIIKAQSKQKIEILENELHARLVATRNPEKVDDRLNKAHYQLYLTYHYYTNQVV
;
A
#
# COMPACT_ATOMS: atom_id res chain seq x y z
N MET A 1 9.23 -34.99 -0.11
CA MET A 1 9.09 -33.74 0.65
C MET A 1 10.24 -32.82 0.27
N TRP A 2 9.95 -31.64 -0.28
CA TRP A 2 10.99 -30.66 -0.68
C TRP A 2 11.75 -30.21 0.57
N LYS A 3 13.08 -30.28 0.52
CA LYS A 3 13.92 -29.86 1.65
C LYS A 3 14.33 -28.40 1.42
N ASN A 4 14.10 -27.54 2.41
CA ASN A 4 14.53 -26.14 2.36
C ASN A 4 16.05 -26.06 2.16
N LEU A 5 16.47 -25.22 1.21
CA LEU A 5 17.87 -24.91 0.98
C LEU A 5 18.26 -23.69 1.83
N THR A 6 19.46 -23.73 2.37
CA THR A 6 20.11 -22.64 3.11
C THR A 6 21.39 -22.24 2.40
N ALA A 7 21.82 -20.99 2.55
CA ALA A 7 23.07 -20.49 1.98
C ALA A 7 24.19 -20.52 3.03
N SER A 8 25.38 -20.97 2.66
CA SER A 8 26.58 -20.84 3.49
C SER A 8 27.84 -20.57 2.67
N GLY A 9 28.82 -19.94 3.30
CA GLY A 9 30.15 -19.69 2.75
C GLY A 9 31.16 -20.68 3.31
N SER A 10 32.02 -21.23 2.45
CA SER A 10 33.15 -22.08 2.83
C SER A 10 34.44 -21.35 2.50
N LYS A 11 35.28 -21.10 3.51
CA LYS A 11 36.53 -20.36 3.37
C LYS A 11 37.64 -21.30 2.90
N GLY A 12 38.20 -21.03 1.73
CA GLY A 12 39.45 -21.62 1.25
C GLY A 12 40.67 -20.77 1.64
N SER A 13 41.85 -21.16 1.18
CA SER A 13 43.11 -20.46 1.47
C SER A 13 43.13 -19.00 0.99
N GLN A 14 42.51 -18.72 -0.17
CA GLN A 14 42.55 -17.39 -0.80
C GLN A 14 41.17 -16.76 -1.01
N LYS A 15 40.07 -17.54 -1.02
CA LYS A 15 38.72 -17.03 -1.28
C LYS A 15 37.63 -17.79 -0.53
N VAL A 16 36.47 -17.16 -0.39
CA VAL A 16 35.25 -17.78 0.16
C VAL A 16 34.36 -18.21 -0.99
N TYR A 17 33.85 -19.44 -0.91
CA TYR A 17 32.95 -20.02 -1.90
C TYR A 17 31.55 -20.16 -1.30
N TYR A 18 30.53 -19.64 -1.97
CA TYR A 18 29.16 -19.68 -1.49
C TYR A 18 28.38 -20.83 -2.13
N TYR A 19 27.52 -21.46 -1.34
CA TYR A 19 26.73 -22.60 -1.76
C TYR A 19 25.31 -22.54 -1.24
N TYR A 20 24.37 -23.01 -2.04
CA TYR A 20 23.06 -23.46 -1.55
C TYR A 20 23.16 -24.94 -1.20
N HIS A 21 22.73 -25.29 0.00
CA HIS A 21 22.79 -26.66 0.48
C HIS A 21 21.60 -26.97 1.38
N CYS A 22 21.30 -28.26 1.51
CA CYS A 22 20.39 -28.74 2.55
C CYS A 22 21.18 -29.10 3.82
N LYS A 23 20.51 -29.71 4.81
CA LYS A 23 21.18 -30.27 5.99
C LYS A 23 22.20 -31.36 5.59
N SER A 24 23.23 -31.55 6.41
CA SER A 24 24.36 -32.48 6.14
C SER A 24 23.92 -33.89 5.72
N SER A 25 22.91 -34.46 6.39
CA SER A 25 22.37 -35.79 6.08
C SER A 25 21.71 -35.93 4.70
N CYS A 26 21.48 -34.83 3.99
CA CYS A 26 20.86 -34.82 2.67
C CYS A 26 21.89 -34.77 1.52
N GLY A 27 23.15 -34.38 1.78
CA GLY A 27 24.25 -34.44 0.81
C GLY A 27 24.18 -33.46 -0.37
N PHE A 28 23.07 -32.74 -0.57
CA PHE A 28 22.93 -31.76 -1.64
C PHE A 28 23.66 -30.46 -1.32
N ARG A 29 24.53 -30.03 -2.25
CA ARG A 29 25.27 -28.77 -2.22
C ARG A 29 25.54 -28.31 -3.64
N GLN A 30 25.19 -27.08 -3.98
CA GLN A 30 25.43 -26.49 -5.28
C GLN A 30 26.07 -25.11 -5.15
N SER A 31 26.92 -24.75 -6.12
CA SER A 31 27.51 -23.41 -6.18
C SER A 31 26.42 -22.36 -6.23
N ALA A 32 26.48 -21.37 -5.34
CA ALA A 32 25.50 -20.28 -5.30
C ALA A 32 25.59 -19.44 -6.57
N GLU A 33 26.80 -19.21 -7.08
CA GLU A 33 27.03 -18.47 -8.34
C GLU A 33 26.33 -19.15 -9.51
N LEU A 34 26.60 -20.44 -9.74
CA LEU A 34 25.97 -21.20 -10.83
C LEU A 34 24.45 -21.25 -10.67
N THR A 35 23.98 -21.52 -9.46
CA THR A 35 22.55 -21.63 -9.16
C THR A 35 21.84 -20.30 -9.41
N ASN A 36 22.42 -19.18 -8.98
CA ASN A 36 21.87 -17.86 -9.20
C ASN A 36 21.84 -17.48 -10.68
N ASN A 37 22.91 -17.80 -11.43
CA ASN A 37 22.94 -17.55 -12.87
C ASN A 37 21.83 -18.33 -13.59
N LEU A 38 21.69 -19.64 -13.31
CA LEU A 38 20.60 -20.45 -13.87
C LEU A 38 19.22 -19.92 -13.47
N PHE A 39 19.06 -19.48 -12.22
CA PHE A 39 17.81 -18.91 -11.74
C PHE A 39 17.47 -17.61 -12.47
N VAL A 40 18.44 -16.71 -12.67
CA VAL A 40 18.25 -15.46 -13.43
C VAL A 40 17.89 -15.76 -14.88
N GLU A 41 18.57 -16.69 -15.55
CA GLU A 41 18.23 -17.11 -16.91
C GLU A 41 16.79 -17.65 -17.00
N GLU A 42 16.33 -18.38 -15.99
CA GLU A 42 14.96 -18.88 -15.97
C GLU A 42 13.94 -17.78 -15.71
N LEU A 43 14.25 -16.79 -14.87
CA LEU A 43 13.39 -15.63 -14.68
C LEU A 43 13.26 -14.78 -15.95
N LYS A 44 14.32 -14.64 -16.75
CA LYS A 44 14.28 -13.90 -18.04
C LYS A 44 13.24 -14.45 -19.00
N LYS A 45 12.95 -15.76 -18.95
CA LYS A 45 11.91 -16.38 -19.79
C LYS A 45 10.50 -15.87 -19.49
N TYR A 46 10.28 -15.33 -18.29
CA TYR A 46 9.02 -14.74 -17.86
C TYR A 46 8.99 -13.22 -17.97
N GLU A 47 10.00 -12.62 -18.61
CA GLU A 47 10.04 -11.19 -18.81
C GLU A 47 8.91 -10.73 -19.75
N PHE A 48 8.14 -9.75 -19.30
CA PHE A 48 7.09 -9.18 -20.11
C PHE A 48 7.69 -8.38 -21.26
N LEU A 49 7.10 -8.51 -22.46
CA LEU A 49 7.40 -7.62 -23.58
C LEU A 49 7.26 -6.16 -23.15
N PRO A 50 8.09 -5.23 -23.64
CA PRO A 50 8.04 -3.81 -23.23
C PRO A 50 6.65 -3.18 -23.39
N SER A 51 5.89 -3.60 -24.42
CA SER A 51 4.51 -3.17 -24.65
C SER A 51 3.57 -3.63 -23.52
N VAL A 52 3.73 -4.85 -23.02
CA VAL A 52 2.95 -5.42 -21.91
C VAL A 52 3.32 -4.75 -20.59
N GLN A 53 4.60 -4.44 -20.36
CA GLN A 53 5.06 -3.70 -19.17
C GLN A 53 4.36 -2.34 -19.06
N LYS A 54 4.29 -1.58 -20.16
CA LYS A 54 3.61 -0.27 -20.20
C LYS A 54 2.11 -0.40 -19.90
N ILE A 55 1.46 -1.45 -20.40
CA ILE A 55 0.05 -1.72 -20.12
C ILE A 55 -0.14 -2.05 -18.63
N LEU A 56 0.69 -2.91 -18.05
CA LEU A 56 0.64 -3.25 -16.62
C LEU A 56 0.84 -2.01 -15.74
N GLN A 57 1.80 -1.14 -16.09
CA GLN A 57 2.03 0.12 -15.37
C GLN A 57 0.77 1.01 -15.42
N ASN A 58 0.16 1.16 -16.59
CA ASN A 58 -1.06 1.95 -16.75
C ASN A 58 -2.23 1.35 -15.95
N ILE A 59 -2.39 0.03 -15.93
CA ILE A 59 -3.43 -0.64 -15.14
C ILE A 59 -3.22 -0.37 -13.65
N LEU A 60 -1.98 -0.53 -13.14
CA LEU A 60 -1.65 -0.28 -11.74
C LEU A 60 -1.91 1.19 -11.35
N LEU A 61 -1.45 2.13 -12.17
CA LEU A 61 -1.68 3.56 -11.95
C LEU A 61 -3.17 3.90 -11.97
N THR A 62 -3.93 3.33 -12.91
CA THR A 62 -5.36 3.56 -13.02
C THR A 62 -6.11 2.99 -11.83
N ALA A 63 -5.79 1.76 -11.41
CA ALA A 63 -6.38 1.12 -10.24
C ALA A 63 -6.08 1.91 -8.96
N TYR A 64 -4.85 2.40 -8.83
CA TYR A 64 -4.42 3.24 -7.71
C TYR A 64 -5.19 4.57 -7.67
N LYS A 65 -5.25 5.31 -8.78
CA LYS A 65 -6.01 6.56 -8.90
C LYS A 65 -7.48 6.35 -8.59
N LYS A 66 -8.09 5.27 -9.10
CA LYS A 66 -9.50 4.91 -8.83
C LYS A 66 -9.76 4.63 -7.36
N TYR A 67 -8.85 3.92 -6.69
CA TYR A 67 -8.95 3.65 -5.26
C TYR A 67 -8.86 4.94 -4.44
N ASN A 68 -7.90 5.80 -4.77
CA ASN A 68 -7.71 7.08 -4.09
C ASN A 68 -8.87 8.06 -4.30
N ASN A 69 -9.42 8.17 -5.52
CA ASN A 69 -10.56 9.04 -5.79
C ASN A 69 -11.76 8.64 -4.93
N LYS A 70 -12.03 7.33 -4.76
CA LYS A 70 -13.08 6.86 -3.85
C LYS A 70 -12.82 7.23 -2.40
N ALA A 71 -11.56 7.20 -1.96
CA ALA A 71 -11.20 7.62 -0.61
C ALA A 71 -11.41 9.14 -0.41
N ASP A 72 -11.11 9.95 -1.43
CA ASP A 72 -11.36 11.39 -1.43
C ASP A 72 -12.87 11.71 -1.43
N ASP A 73 -13.66 11.01 -2.25
CA ASP A 73 -15.11 11.14 -2.28
C ASP A 73 -15.76 10.86 -0.92
N ARG A 74 -15.27 9.84 -0.19
CA ARG A 74 -15.77 9.54 1.16
C ARG A 74 -15.41 10.66 2.15
N ARG A 75 -14.20 11.25 2.07
CA ARG A 75 -13.83 12.38 2.94
C ARG A 75 -14.76 13.57 2.72
N LYS A 76 -15.01 13.92 1.46
CA LYS A 76 -15.91 15.01 1.10
C LYS A 76 -17.32 14.78 1.63
N ARG A 77 -17.84 13.53 1.53
CA ARG A 77 -19.14 13.16 2.09
C ARG A 77 -19.18 13.31 3.61
N ILE A 78 -18.17 12.83 4.33
CA ILE A 78 -18.09 12.96 5.79
C ILE A 78 -18.12 14.44 6.22
N ILE A 79 -17.34 15.29 5.55
CA ILE A 79 -17.34 16.74 5.82
C ILE A 79 -18.74 17.34 5.60
N SER A 80 -19.38 17.01 4.49
CA SER A 80 -20.75 17.46 4.20
C SER A 80 -21.80 16.96 5.20
N GLU A 81 -21.64 15.73 5.71
CA GLU A 81 -22.51 15.17 6.75
C GLU A 81 -22.32 15.91 8.09
N ILE A 82 -21.07 16.23 8.47
CA ILE A 82 -20.77 17.05 9.66
C ILE A 82 -21.42 18.44 9.54
N GLU A 83 -21.27 19.10 8.39
CA GLU A 83 -21.92 20.39 8.11
C GLU A 83 -23.45 20.30 8.23
N THR A 84 -24.04 19.21 7.74
CA THR A 84 -25.49 18.96 7.84
C THR A 84 -25.94 18.83 9.28
N TYR A 85 -25.22 18.10 10.14
CA TYR A 85 -25.55 17.98 11.56
C TYR A 85 -25.34 19.30 12.31
N ASN A 86 -24.30 20.08 12.00
CA ASN A 86 -24.10 21.41 12.56
C ASN A 86 -25.24 22.37 12.17
N ALA A 87 -25.65 22.36 10.89
CA ALA A 87 -26.79 23.12 10.42
C ALA A 87 -28.10 22.69 11.11
N LYS A 88 -28.28 21.38 11.35
CA LYS A 88 -29.42 20.86 12.11
C LYS A 88 -29.45 21.40 13.54
N ILE A 89 -28.31 21.45 14.23
CA ILE A 89 -28.22 22.03 15.59
C ILE A 89 -28.59 23.52 15.57
N ALA A 90 -28.07 24.28 14.60
CA ALA A 90 -28.38 25.70 14.45
C ALA A 90 -29.88 25.92 14.19
N LEU A 91 -30.47 25.21 13.23
CA LEU A 91 -31.90 25.27 12.93
C LEU A 91 -32.76 24.92 14.15
N THR A 92 -32.37 23.90 14.91
CA THR A 92 -33.12 23.47 16.09
C THR A 92 -33.06 24.54 17.19
N ARG A 93 -31.93 25.24 17.33
CA ARG A 93 -31.81 26.39 18.23
C ARG A 93 -32.75 27.52 17.83
N GLU A 94 -32.82 27.87 16.55
CA GLU A 94 -33.78 28.88 16.05
C GLU A 94 -35.23 28.48 16.34
N LYS A 95 -35.58 27.19 16.20
CA LYS A 95 -36.91 26.68 16.55
C LYS A 95 -37.23 26.79 18.03
N LEU A 96 -36.25 26.54 18.91
CA LEU A 96 -36.40 26.72 20.35
C LEU A 96 -36.65 28.19 20.71
N LEU A 97 -35.87 29.11 20.12
CA LEU A 97 -36.04 30.55 20.32
C LEU A 97 -37.40 31.07 19.82
N ALA A 98 -37.95 30.43 18.79
CA ALA A 98 -39.29 30.69 18.28
C ALA A 98 -40.39 29.94 19.05
N GLU A 99 -40.06 29.29 20.18
CA GLU A 99 -40.98 28.50 21.02
C GLU A 99 -41.73 27.41 20.25
N LYS A 100 -41.14 26.88 19.16
CA LYS A 100 -41.74 25.83 18.33
C LYS A 100 -41.43 24.42 18.84
N ILE A 101 -40.51 24.29 19.78
CA ILE A 101 -40.10 23.04 20.42
C ILE A 101 -39.76 23.31 21.89
N GLU A 102 -39.77 22.26 22.70
CA GLU A 102 -39.39 22.34 24.11
C GLU A 102 -37.86 22.24 24.29
N ASP A 103 -37.35 22.68 25.45
CA ASP A 103 -35.91 22.59 25.76
C ASP A 103 -35.43 21.13 25.75
N GLU A 104 -36.27 20.21 26.23
CA GLU A 104 -35.99 18.78 26.29
C GLU A 104 -35.78 18.17 24.89
N ASP A 105 -36.61 18.56 23.91
CA ASP A 105 -36.47 18.18 22.50
C ASP A 105 -35.16 18.71 21.90
N TYR A 106 -34.84 19.98 22.18
CA TYR A 106 -33.58 20.57 21.71
C TYR A 106 -32.36 19.84 22.28
N MET A 107 -32.38 19.50 23.57
CA MET A 107 -31.29 18.79 24.23
C MET A 107 -31.09 17.40 23.61
N ILE A 108 -32.16 16.65 23.35
CA ILE A 108 -32.10 15.35 22.67
C ILE A 108 -31.50 15.49 21.27
N ILE A 109 -32.01 16.42 20.45
CA ILE A 109 -31.55 16.61 19.07
C ILE A 109 -30.07 17.05 19.04
N LYS A 110 -29.68 17.94 19.95
CA LYS A 110 -28.31 18.42 20.08
C LYS A 110 -27.37 17.30 20.50
N ALA A 111 -27.74 16.49 21.49
CA ALA A 111 -26.93 15.36 21.96
C ALA A 111 -26.72 14.33 20.85
N GLN A 112 -27.79 13.92 20.16
CA GLN A 112 -27.72 12.97 19.05
C GLN A 112 -26.87 13.50 17.88
N SER A 113 -27.03 14.78 17.53
CA SER A 113 -26.27 15.40 16.44
C SER A 113 -24.79 15.51 16.79
N LYS A 114 -24.46 15.90 18.03
CA LYS A 114 -23.07 15.92 18.52
C LYS A 114 -22.42 14.54 18.51
N GLN A 115 -23.14 13.51 18.96
CA GLN A 115 -22.65 12.13 18.91
C GLN A 115 -22.33 11.69 17.47
N LYS A 116 -23.18 12.06 16.51
CA LYS A 116 -22.92 11.76 15.09
C LYS A 116 -21.71 12.51 14.54
N ILE A 117 -21.55 13.79 14.90
CA ILE A 117 -20.38 14.59 14.53
C ILE A 117 -19.11 13.94 15.08
N GLU A 118 -19.08 13.56 16.36
CA GLU A 118 -17.91 12.93 16.99
C GLU A 118 -17.51 11.62 16.28
N ILE A 119 -18.49 10.77 15.93
CA ILE A 119 -18.24 9.54 15.18
C ILE A 119 -17.62 9.87 13.80
N LEU A 120 -18.18 10.85 13.09
CA LEU A 120 -17.72 11.26 11.77
C LEU A 120 -16.32 11.90 11.80
N GLU A 121 -16.01 12.72 12.81
CA GLU A 121 -14.70 13.33 13.02
C GLU A 121 -13.63 12.27 13.30
N ASN A 122 -13.95 11.27 14.13
CA ASN A 122 -13.07 10.12 14.37
C ASN A 122 -12.83 9.31 13.07
N GLU A 123 -13.88 9.10 12.28
CA GLU A 123 -13.81 8.45 10.96
C GLU A 123 -12.91 9.23 9.98
N LEU A 124 -12.99 10.56 10.00
CA LEU A 124 -12.19 11.44 9.17
C LEU A 124 -10.72 11.43 9.60
N HIS A 125 -10.46 11.53 10.91
CA HIS A 125 -9.12 11.50 11.47
C HIS A 125 -8.40 10.18 11.14
N ALA A 126 -9.06 9.04 11.36
CA ALA A 126 -8.52 7.74 11.01
C ALA A 126 -8.15 7.63 9.51
N ARG A 127 -8.94 8.25 8.62
CA ARG A 127 -8.65 8.27 7.18
C ARG A 127 -7.54 9.23 6.78
N LEU A 128 -7.34 10.34 7.49
CA LEU A 128 -6.24 11.26 7.22
C LEU A 128 -4.91 10.61 7.59
N VAL A 129 -4.84 9.93 8.74
CA VAL A 129 -3.67 9.15 9.18
C VAL A 129 -3.36 8.01 8.21
N ALA A 130 -4.38 7.35 7.65
CA ALA A 130 -4.20 6.24 6.73
C ALA A 130 -3.71 6.63 5.31
N THR A 131 -3.98 7.86 4.84
CA THR A 131 -3.50 8.29 3.51
C THR A 131 -2.10 8.88 3.56
N ARG A 132 -1.16 8.17 2.93
CA ARG A 132 0.09 8.78 2.45
C ARG A 132 -0.22 9.63 1.22
N ASN A 133 0.36 10.83 1.18
CA ASN A 133 0.16 11.86 0.16
C ASN A 133 0.21 11.28 -1.29
N PRO A 134 -0.84 11.43 -2.12
CA PRO A 134 -0.94 10.79 -3.45
C PRO A 134 0.18 11.18 -4.42
N GLU A 135 0.70 12.41 -4.35
CA GLU A 135 1.86 12.85 -5.15
C GLU A 135 3.10 11.98 -4.92
N LYS A 136 3.27 11.44 -3.70
CA LYS A 136 4.41 10.57 -3.38
C LYS A 136 4.26 9.15 -3.92
N VAL A 137 3.09 8.74 -4.39
CA VAL A 137 2.89 7.35 -4.83
C VAL A 137 3.20 7.16 -6.30
N ASP A 138 2.94 8.16 -7.15
CA ASP A 138 3.42 8.13 -8.54
C ASP A 138 4.96 8.07 -8.55
N ASP A 139 5.61 8.92 -7.75
CA ASP A 139 7.07 8.88 -7.53
C ASP A 139 7.56 7.54 -6.97
N ARG A 140 6.82 6.92 -6.04
CA ARG A 140 7.22 5.61 -5.48
C ARG A 140 7.00 4.47 -6.45
N LEU A 141 5.97 4.51 -7.29
CA LEU A 141 5.74 3.53 -8.35
C LEU A 141 6.81 3.66 -9.43
N ASN A 142 7.13 4.88 -9.84
CA ASN A 142 8.20 5.15 -10.80
C ASN A 142 9.57 4.77 -10.23
N LYS A 143 9.84 5.07 -8.96
CA LYS A 143 11.05 4.62 -8.27
C LYS A 143 11.10 3.10 -8.15
N ALA A 144 9.99 2.43 -7.81
CA ALA A 144 9.95 0.97 -7.72
C ALA A 144 10.19 0.31 -9.08
N HIS A 145 9.59 0.85 -10.15
CA HIS A 145 9.84 0.41 -11.52
C HIS A 145 11.31 0.62 -11.91
N TYR A 146 11.86 1.80 -11.65
CA TYR A 146 13.27 2.08 -11.93
C TYR A 146 14.22 1.18 -11.13
N GLN A 147 13.90 0.88 -9.87
CA GLN A 147 14.68 -0.07 -9.06
C GLN A 147 14.58 -1.49 -9.59
N LEU A 148 13.39 -1.94 -10.04
CA LEU A 148 13.23 -3.23 -10.72
C LEU A 148 14.07 -3.31 -12.00
N TYR A 149 14.05 -2.24 -12.82
CA TYR A 149 14.87 -2.10 -14.02
C TYR A 149 16.37 -2.14 -13.71
N LEU A 150 16.84 -1.37 -12.71
CA LEU A 150 18.23 -1.36 -12.28
C LEU A 150 18.67 -2.71 -11.71
N THR A 151 17.82 -3.34 -10.91
CA THR A 151 18.09 -4.65 -10.32
C THR A 151 18.23 -5.70 -11.42
N TYR A 152 17.30 -5.71 -12.37
CA TYR A 152 17.36 -6.56 -13.56
C TYR A 152 18.69 -6.34 -14.32
N HIS A 153 19.02 -5.10 -14.68
CA HIS A 153 20.25 -4.82 -15.42
C HIS A 153 21.54 -5.09 -14.66
N TYR A 154 21.55 -4.87 -13.34
CA TYR A 154 22.68 -5.24 -12.50
C TYR A 154 22.93 -6.74 -12.54
N TYR A 155 21.87 -7.57 -12.43
CA TYR A 155 22.00 -9.02 -12.51
C TYR A 155 22.26 -9.54 -13.93
N THR A 156 21.83 -8.84 -14.99
CA THR A 156 22.16 -9.23 -16.36
C THR A 156 23.57 -8.82 -16.80
N ASN A 157 24.12 -7.74 -16.24
CA ASN A 157 25.40 -7.17 -16.66
C ASN A 157 26.60 -7.56 -15.78
N GLN A 158 26.40 -8.31 -14.70
CA GLN A 158 27.47 -8.93 -13.91
C GLN A 158 27.94 -10.30 -14.45
N VAL A 159 27.50 -10.69 -15.64
CA VAL A 159 27.90 -11.95 -16.31
C VAL A 159 28.93 -11.68 -17.43
N VAL A 160 29.81 -10.68 -17.24
CA VAL A 160 31.00 -10.48 -18.10
C VAL A 160 32.25 -10.56 -17.24
#